data_AF-A0A7E4V5K2-F1
#
_entry.id   AF-A0A7E4V5K2-F1
#
_cell.length_a   1.000
_cell.length_b   1.000
_cell.length_c   1.000
_cell.angle_alpha   90.00
_cell.angle_beta   90.00
_cell.angle_gamma   90.00
#
_symmetry.space_group_name_H-M   'P 1'
#
loop_
_entity.id
_entity.type
_entity.pdbx_description
1 polymer ?
#
loop_
_entity_poly.entity_id
_entity_poly.type
_entity_poly.pdbx_seq_one_letter_code
_entity_poly.pdbx_strand_id
1 'polypeptide(L)'
;MSSTFSDRLTAAKDVIKRNHVATSTAKVYARIEERFETFLETVPSDVPEVDKVLVFLNENFNKSPEGFRAATAALRAFYVLKGAVENPLDAEVIKLAGRAVTRQAPLPRHKVKLKAGEFSEAINFLSQSAGDKPRRMMNLLLVSAGAYLRPGEALSLRNDDIEEERGYLKIQIKKDKTNQKGQPRFAWIKDGPQVVPIREWKERAQELKSVWLFPNLKDPSKPWKSRVDSGRLFDSPARPVFQ
;
A
#
# COMPACT_ATOMS: atom_id res chain seq x y z
N MET A 1 0.31 -31.82 13.31
CA MET A 1 -0.85 -31.05 13.82
C MET A 1 -0.96 -29.78 12.98
N SER A 2 -2.04 -29.61 12.23
CA SER A 2 -2.23 -28.46 11.34
C SER A 2 -2.66 -27.25 12.18
N SER A 3 -1.80 -26.22 12.23
CA SER A 3 -2.09 -24.93 12.85
C SER A 3 -3.18 -24.23 12.05
N THR A 4 -4.23 -23.73 12.70
CA THR A 4 -5.29 -23.01 11.98
C THR A 4 -4.78 -21.67 11.44
N PHE A 5 -5.42 -21.14 10.39
CA PHE A 5 -5.12 -19.80 9.86
C PHE A 5 -5.15 -18.71 10.95
N SER A 6 -6.01 -18.87 11.96
CA SER A 6 -6.12 -17.96 13.11
C SER A 6 -4.87 -18.00 14.00
N ASP A 7 -4.30 -19.18 14.21
CA ASP A 7 -3.08 -19.37 15.01
C ASP A 7 -1.86 -18.79 14.29
N ARG A 8 -1.78 -19.00 12.96
CA ARG A 8 -0.75 -18.40 12.09
C ARG A 8 -0.85 -16.88 12.05
N LEU A 9 -2.05 -16.33 11.99
CA LEU A 9 -2.28 -14.88 12.06
C LEU A 9 -1.86 -14.31 13.42
N THR A 10 -1.99 -15.08 14.50
CA THR A 10 -1.59 -14.69 15.85
C THR A 10 -0.08 -14.74 16.02
N ALA A 11 0.58 -15.79 15.52
CA ALA A 11 2.04 -15.86 15.42
C ALA A 11 2.61 -14.74 14.53
N ALA A 12 1.99 -14.45 13.38
CA ALA A 12 2.36 -13.33 12.52
C ALA A 12 2.13 -11.97 13.21
N LYS A 13 1.10 -11.81 14.05
CA LYS A 13 0.92 -10.63 14.91
C LYS A 13 2.02 -10.50 15.97
N ASP A 14 2.51 -11.61 16.50
CA ASP A 14 3.66 -11.62 17.41
C ASP A 14 4.96 -11.27 16.67
N VAL A 15 5.11 -11.66 15.41
CA VAL A 15 6.21 -11.21 14.52
C VAL A 15 6.10 -9.71 14.23
N ILE A 16 4.89 -9.21 13.95
CA ILE A 16 4.61 -7.77 13.79
C ILE A 16 5.03 -7.01 15.05
N LYS A 17 4.71 -7.56 16.23
CA LYS A 17 5.09 -6.97 17.52
C LYS A 17 6.60 -7.02 17.77
N ARG A 18 7.27 -8.14 17.47
CA ARG A 18 8.70 -8.36 17.74
C ARG A 18 9.63 -7.68 16.72
N ASN A 19 9.24 -7.61 15.45
CA ASN A 19 10.11 -7.16 14.35
C ASN A 19 9.71 -5.81 13.74
N HIS A 20 8.77 -5.07 14.34
CA HIS A 20 8.32 -3.75 13.86
C HIS A 20 7.85 -3.74 12.39
N VAL A 21 7.36 -4.87 11.88
CA VAL A 21 6.94 -5.02 10.49
C VAL A 21 5.56 -4.38 10.29
N ALA A 22 5.39 -3.59 9.22
CA ALA A 22 4.10 -2.99 8.89
C ALA A 22 3.01 -4.06 8.66
N THR A 23 1.78 -3.80 9.10
CA THR A 23 0.65 -4.75 9.01
C THR A 23 0.39 -5.24 7.58
N SER A 24 0.62 -4.40 6.57
CA SER A 24 0.51 -4.79 5.16
C SER A 24 1.56 -5.82 4.77
N THR A 25 2.81 -5.64 5.18
CA THR A 25 3.91 -6.60 4.94
C THR A 25 3.64 -7.93 5.63
N ALA A 26 3.13 -7.93 6.86
CA ALA A 26 2.82 -9.17 7.56
C ALA A 26 1.69 -9.98 6.91
N LYS A 27 0.67 -9.31 6.35
CA LYS A 27 -0.36 -10.00 5.54
C LYS A 27 0.22 -10.64 4.30
N VAL A 28 1.20 -9.98 3.66
CA VAL A 28 1.91 -10.54 2.50
C VAL A 28 2.71 -11.76 2.92
N TYR A 29 3.43 -11.70 4.04
CA TYR A 29 4.21 -12.83 4.55
C TYR A 29 3.32 -14.02 4.88
N ALA A 30 2.24 -13.81 5.65
CA ALA A 30 1.30 -14.88 6.00
C ALA A 30 0.74 -15.60 4.76
N ARG A 31 0.40 -14.85 3.70
CA ARG A 31 -0.08 -15.44 2.43
C ARG A 31 1.00 -16.24 1.71
N ILE A 32 2.25 -15.78 1.74
CA ILE A 32 3.37 -16.49 1.13
C ILE A 32 3.68 -17.77 1.90
N GLU A 33 3.68 -17.70 3.23
CA GLU A 33 3.88 -18.84 4.13
C GLU A 33 2.82 -19.92 3.91
N GLU A 34 1.55 -19.53 3.88
CA GLU A 34 0.44 -20.44 3.59
C GLU A 34 0.64 -21.14 2.23
N ARG A 35 0.98 -20.38 1.18
CA ARG A 35 1.28 -20.95 -0.14
C ARG A 35 2.48 -21.89 -0.13
N PHE A 36 3.51 -21.58 0.66
CA PHE A 36 4.70 -22.41 0.76
C PHE A 36 4.37 -23.73 1.49
N GLU A 37 3.58 -23.69 2.55
CA GLU A 37 3.15 -24.90 3.25
C GLU A 37 2.27 -25.79 2.36
N THR A 38 1.33 -25.21 1.61
CA THR A 38 0.56 -25.98 0.61
C THR A 38 1.47 -26.55 -0.48
N PHE A 39 2.49 -25.82 -0.91
CA PHE A 39 3.48 -26.34 -1.86
C PHE A 39 4.26 -27.53 -1.28
N LEU A 40 4.69 -27.45 -0.01
CA LEU A 40 5.40 -28.55 0.66
C LEU A 40 4.57 -29.85 0.73
N GLU A 41 3.25 -29.76 0.80
CA GLU A 41 2.37 -30.94 0.75
C GLU A 41 2.41 -31.68 -0.60
N THR A 42 2.83 -30.99 -1.67
CA THR A 42 2.92 -31.56 -3.02
C THR A 42 4.32 -32.06 -3.40
N VAL A 43 5.32 -31.76 -2.57
CA VAL A 43 6.72 -32.10 -2.86
C VAL A 43 7.12 -33.35 -2.10
N PRO A 44 7.77 -34.34 -2.75
CA PRO A 44 8.30 -35.52 -2.08
C PRO A 44 9.21 -35.18 -0.89
N SER A 45 9.13 -35.98 0.17
CA SER A 45 9.83 -35.72 1.44
C SER A 45 11.36 -35.85 1.33
N ASP A 46 11.84 -36.60 0.34
CA ASP A 46 13.25 -36.88 0.05
C ASP A 46 13.96 -35.71 -0.66
N VAL A 47 13.21 -34.73 -1.18
CA VAL A 47 13.81 -33.53 -1.77
C VAL A 47 14.50 -32.70 -0.69
N PRO A 48 15.76 -32.26 -0.89
CA PRO A 48 16.45 -31.38 0.06
C PRO A 48 15.72 -30.05 0.25
N GLU A 49 15.70 -29.54 1.48
CA GLU A 49 14.93 -28.33 1.82
C GLU A 49 15.36 -27.10 1.02
N VAL A 50 16.66 -26.97 0.73
CA VAL A 50 17.20 -25.90 -0.11
C VAL A 50 16.61 -25.94 -1.52
N ASP A 51 16.43 -27.13 -2.09
CA ASP A 51 15.87 -27.31 -3.43
C ASP A 51 14.37 -27.01 -3.44
N LYS A 52 13.63 -27.43 -2.41
CA LYS A 52 12.20 -27.06 -2.25
C LYS A 52 12.04 -25.55 -2.24
N VAL A 53 12.87 -24.84 -1.47
CA VAL A 53 12.83 -23.37 -1.42
C VAL A 53 13.18 -22.78 -2.78
N LEU A 54 14.23 -23.27 -3.44
CA LEU A 54 14.66 -22.71 -4.73
C LEU A 54 13.57 -22.83 -5.80
N VAL A 55 12.90 -23.99 -5.88
CA VAL A 55 11.77 -24.21 -6.78
C VAL A 55 10.64 -23.25 -6.47
N PHE A 56 10.22 -23.14 -5.21
CA PHE A 56 9.16 -22.21 -4.81
C PHE A 56 9.50 -20.75 -5.10
N LEU A 57 10.74 -20.33 -4.86
CA LEU A 57 11.19 -18.98 -5.17
C LEU A 57 11.16 -18.72 -6.68
N ASN A 58 11.55 -19.70 -7.50
CA ASN A 58 11.50 -19.60 -8.96
C ASN A 58 10.06 -19.41 -9.47
N GLU A 59 9.08 -20.13 -8.91
CA GLU A 59 7.66 -19.93 -9.25
C GLU A 59 7.17 -18.50 -8.95
N ASN A 60 7.70 -17.88 -7.89
CA ASN A 60 7.37 -16.49 -7.54
C ASN A 60 8.15 -15.48 -8.40
N PHE A 61 9.35 -15.81 -8.86
CA PHE A 61 10.10 -15.02 -9.84
C PHE A 61 9.41 -14.94 -11.20
N ASN A 62 8.89 -16.07 -11.70
CA ASN A 62 8.15 -16.12 -12.96
C ASN A 62 6.95 -15.15 -13.00
N LYS A 63 6.47 -14.71 -11.83
CA LYS A 63 5.44 -13.67 -11.71
C LYS A 63 6.04 -12.25 -11.69
N SER A 64 7.10 -12.03 -10.93
CA SER A 64 7.85 -10.76 -10.91
C SER A 64 9.15 -10.87 -10.07
N PRO A 65 10.18 -10.04 -10.35
CA PRO A 65 11.35 -9.90 -9.47
C PRO A 65 11.00 -9.46 -8.04
N GLU A 66 10.00 -8.59 -7.88
CA GLU A 66 9.50 -8.17 -6.57
C GLU A 66 8.84 -9.35 -5.82
N GLY A 67 8.13 -10.22 -6.54
CA GLY A 67 7.54 -11.44 -6.00
C GLY A 67 8.60 -12.38 -5.42
N PHE A 68 9.71 -12.58 -6.13
CA PHE A 68 10.86 -13.34 -5.62
C PHE A 68 11.39 -12.73 -4.32
N ARG A 69 11.69 -11.42 -4.31
CA ARG A 69 12.25 -10.74 -3.12
C ARG A 69 11.31 -10.81 -1.91
N ALA A 70 10.00 -10.61 -2.13
CA ALA A 70 8.99 -10.71 -1.10
C ALA A 70 8.92 -12.14 -0.53
N ALA A 71 8.99 -13.15 -1.41
CA ALA A 71 9.00 -14.56 -1.01
C ALA A 71 10.26 -14.95 -0.23
N THR A 72 11.44 -14.54 -0.70
CA THR A 72 12.71 -14.74 0.03
C THR A 72 12.64 -14.15 1.44
N ALA A 73 12.14 -12.93 1.58
CA ALA A 73 12.05 -12.26 2.89
C ALA A 73 11.01 -12.92 3.82
N ALA A 74 9.86 -13.32 3.28
CA ALA A 74 8.83 -14.04 4.04
C ALA A 74 9.35 -15.40 4.53
N LEU A 75 9.95 -16.20 3.65
CA LEU A 75 10.49 -17.50 4.01
C LEU A 75 11.64 -17.40 5.01
N ARG A 76 12.50 -16.38 4.89
CA ARG A 76 13.54 -16.12 5.89
C ARG A 76 12.91 -15.89 7.27
N ALA A 77 11.84 -15.09 7.36
CA ALA A 77 11.13 -14.88 8.61
C ALA A 77 10.48 -16.18 9.14
N PHE A 78 9.85 -16.96 8.25
CA PHE A 78 9.24 -18.25 8.57
C PHE A 78 10.22 -19.24 9.21
N TYR A 79 11.41 -19.44 8.62
CA TYR A 79 12.41 -20.36 9.17
C TYR A 79 12.99 -19.88 10.50
N VAL A 80 13.18 -18.57 10.66
CA VAL A 80 13.58 -18.00 11.96
C VAL A 80 12.53 -18.30 13.03
N LEU A 81 11.24 -18.21 12.70
CA LEU A 81 10.16 -18.46 13.65
C LEU A 81 9.96 -19.93 13.99
N LYS A 82 10.27 -20.83 13.04
CA LYS A 82 10.33 -22.26 13.29
C LYS A 82 11.54 -22.68 14.14
N GLY A 83 12.43 -21.75 14.46
CA GLY A 83 13.65 -22.05 15.22
C GLY A 83 14.63 -22.91 14.42
N ALA A 84 14.64 -22.79 13.09
CA ALA A 84 15.56 -23.54 12.25
C ALA A 84 17.01 -23.18 12.60
N VAL A 85 17.82 -24.20 12.90
CA VAL A 85 19.26 -24.05 13.21
C VAL A 85 20.04 -23.59 11.98
N GLU A 86 19.65 -24.09 10.81
CA GLU A 86 20.16 -23.66 9.51
C GLU A 86 19.01 -23.14 8.66
N ASN A 87 19.14 -21.90 8.17
CA ASN A 87 18.14 -21.34 7.28
C ASN A 87 18.51 -21.70 5.84
N PRO A 88 17.67 -22.45 5.09
CA PRO A 88 17.98 -22.82 3.71
C PRO A 88 18.23 -21.59 2.82
N LEU A 89 17.66 -20.43 3.18
CA LEU A 89 17.81 -19.15 2.47
C LEU A 89 19.25 -18.59 2.53
N ASP A 90 20.10 -19.13 3.41
CA ASP A 90 21.49 -18.71 3.56
C ASP A 90 22.45 -19.56 2.71
N ALA A 91 21.95 -20.56 2.01
CA ALA A 91 22.69 -21.32 1.01
C ALA A 91 23.16 -20.41 -0.14
N GLU A 92 24.41 -20.60 -0.60
CA GLU A 92 24.99 -19.76 -1.66
C GLU A 92 24.19 -19.82 -2.96
N VAL A 93 23.59 -20.96 -3.30
CA VAL A 93 22.74 -21.11 -4.49
C VAL A 93 21.55 -20.14 -4.48
N ILE A 94 20.93 -19.92 -3.32
CA ILE A 94 19.79 -18.99 -3.17
C ILE A 94 20.28 -17.54 -3.24
N LYS A 95 21.44 -17.22 -2.66
CA LYS A 95 22.06 -15.90 -2.79
C LYS A 95 22.41 -15.58 -4.24
N LEU A 96 22.98 -16.54 -4.97
CA LEU A 96 23.29 -16.42 -6.40
C LEU A 96 22.03 -16.22 -7.23
N ALA A 97 20.96 -16.98 -6.96
CA ALA A 97 19.66 -16.79 -7.58
C ALA A 97 19.14 -15.36 -7.35
N GLY A 98 19.19 -14.85 -6.11
CA GLY A 98 18.77 -13.48 -5.80
C GLY A 98 19.59 -12.39 -6.52
N ARG A 99 20.90 -12.62 -6.71
CA ARG A 99 21.76 -11.73 -7.52
C ARG A 99 21.36 -11.79 -9.00
N ALA A 100 21.11 -12.99 -9.55
CA ALA A 100 20.67 -13.16 -10.93
C ALA A 100 19.32 -12.48 -11.19
N VAL A 101 18.34 -12.66 -10.30
CA VAL A 101 17.05 -11.97 -10.33
C VAL A 101 17.23 -10.46 -10.35
N THR A 102 18.15 -9.92 -9.56
CA THR A 102 18.41 -8.47 -9.52
C THR A 102 19.03 -7.95 -10.81
N ARG A 103 19.86 -8.75 -11.50
CA ARG A 103 20.44 -8.40 -12.82
C ARG A 103 19.41 -8.47 -13.95
N GLN A 104 18.46 -9.40 -13.88
CA GLN A 104 17.41 -9.58 -14.88
C GLN A 104 16.19 -8.69 -14.64
N ALA A 105 16.05 -8.10 -13.45
CA ALA A 105 14.96 -7.19 -13.15
C ALA A 105 15.01 -5.98 -14.09
N PRO A 106 13.91 -5.63 -14.78
CA PRO A 106 13.87 -4.42 -15.58
C PRO A 106 14.13 -3.21 -14.67
N LEU A 107 14.73 -2.15 -15.22
CA LEU A 107 14.90 -0.88 -14.50
C LEU A 107 13.57 -0.48 -13.86
N PRO A 108 13.58 0.04 -12.62
CA PRO A 108 12.38 0.47 -11.94
C PRO A 108 11.56 1.39 -12.85
N ARG A 109 10.43 0.88 -13.37
CA ARG A 109 9.48 1.70 -14.12
C ARG A 109 8.79 2.58 -13.10
N HIS A 110 9.32 3.78 -12.89
CA HIS A 110 8.59 4.80 -12.17
C HIS A 110 7.30 5.05 -12.95
N LYS A 111 6.15 4.95 -12.26
CA LYS A 111 4.87 5.36 -12.85
C LYS A 111 5.05 6.78 -13.37
N VAL A 112 4.62 7.02 -14.61
CA VAL A 112 4.68 8.35 -15.22
C VAL A 112 3.99 9.31 -14.26
N LYS A 113 4.74 10.31 -13.80
CA LYS A 113 4.18 11.35 -12.93
C LYS A 113 3.23 12.17 -13.79
N LEU A 114 2.10 12.52 -13.21
CA LEU A 114 1.15 13.43 -13.83
C LEU A 114 1.86 14.75 -14.16
N LYS A 115 1.79 15.20 -15.40
CA LYS A 115 2.32 16.51 -15.82
C LYS A 115 1.44 17.63 -15.27
N ALA A 116 1.98 18.84 -15.16
CA ALA A 116 1.24 19.99 -14.66
C ALA A 116 -0.04 20.28 -15.48
N GLY A 117 0.03 20.17 -16.81
CA GLY A 117 -1.14 20.34 -17.69
C GLY A 117 -2.23 19.30 -17.44
N GLU A 118 -1.83 18.02 -17.32
CA GLU A 118 -2.74 16.90 -17.02
C GLU A 118 -3.42 17.06 -15.65
N PHE A 119 -2.72 17.64 -14.66
CA PHE A 119 -3.30 17.97 -13.36
C PHE A 119 -4.41 19.01 -13.50
N SER A 120 -4.12 20.12 -14.19
CA SER A 120 -5.10 21.20 -14.41
C SER A 120 -6.32 20.71 -15.19
N GLU A 121 -6.12 19.90 -16.23
CA GLU A 121 -7.21 19.27 -16.99
C GLU A 121 -8.09 18.38 -16.09
N ALA A 122 -7.48 17.55 -15.25
CA ALA A 122 -8.21 16.70 -14.32
C ALA A 122 -9.03 17.52 -13.31
N ILE A 123 -8.46 18.59 -12.76
CA ILE A 123 -9.17 19.49 -11.85
C ILE A 123 -10.34 20.18 -12.56
N ASN A 124 -10.12 20.72 -13.76
CA ASN A 124 -11.17 21.38 -14.55
C ASN A 124 -12.32 20.42 -14.91
N PHE A 125 -12.00 19.19 -15.31
CA PHE A 125 -13.00 18.18 -15.59
C PHE A 125 -13.84 17.85 -14.34
N LEU A 126 -13.18 17.68 -13.18
CA LEU A 126 -13.86 17.34 -11.95
C LEU A 126 -14.67 18.51 -11.37
N SER A 127 -14.24 19.76 -11.57
CA SER A 127 -14.97 20.95 -11.11
C SER A 127 -16.26 21.19 -11.87
N GLN A 128 -16.31 20.78 -13.15
CA GLN A 128 -17.51 20.86 -13.99
C GLN A 128 -18.47 19.69 -13.76
N SER A 129 -18.03 18.63 -13.07
CA SER A 129 -18.81 17.42 -12.86
C SER A 129 -19.74 17.56 -11.64
N ALA A 130 -21.02 17.20 -11.81
CA ALA A 130 -22.00 17.26 -10.72
C ALA A 130 -21.86 16.11 -9.71
N GLY A 131 -22.14 16.40 -8.43
CA GLY A 131 -22.27 15.42 -7.36
C GLY A 131 -21.06 15.26 -6.45
N ASP A 132 -21.26 14.53 -5.35
CA ASP A 132 -20.25 14.39 -4.29
C ASP A 132 -19.04 13.53 -4.70
N LYS A 133 -19.21 12.60 -5.66
CA LYS A 133 -18.12 11.73 -6.10
C LYS A 133 -17.01 12.50 -6.83
N PRO A 134 -17.29 13.30 -7.88
CA PRO A 134 -16.27 14.16 -8.51
C PRO A 134 -15.65 15.17 -7.54
N ARG A 135 -16.47 15.83 -6.70
CA ARG A 135 -15.98 16.78 -5.69
C ARG A 135 -14.99 16.14 -4.71
N ARG A 136 -15.29 14.93 -4.21
CA ARG A 136 -14.38 14.16 -3.36
C ARG A 136 -13.06 13.84 -4.07
N MET A 137 -13.12 13.46 -5.35
CA MET A 137 -11.93 13.13 -6.15
C MET A 137 -11.07 14.37 -6.41
N MET A 138 -11.69 15.50 -6.74
CA MET A 138 -11.00 16.78 -6.95
C MET A 138 -10.25 17.19 -5.69
N ASN A 139 -10.94 17.18 -4.54
CA ASN A 139 -10.34 17.57 -3.28
C ASN A 139 -9.26 16.59 -2.81
N LEU A 140 -9.39 15.30 -3.12
CA LEU A 140 -8.31 14.34 -2.89
C LEU A 140 -7.05 14.72 -3.69
N LEU A 141 -7.20 15.12 -4.96
CA LEU A 141 -6.07 15.54 -5.80
C LEU A 141 -5.44 16.85 -5.28
N LEU A 142 -6.25 17.86 -4.97
CA LEU A 142 -5.77 19.16 -4.47
C LEU A 142 -5.01 19.01 -3.15
N VAL A 143 -5.57 18.29 -2.18
CA VAL A 143 -4.91 18.04 -0.89
C VAL A 143 -3.65 17.19 -1.08
N SER A 144 -3.71 16.13 -1.89
CA SER A 144 -2.55 15.25 -2.09
C SER A 144 -1.40 15.97 -2.80
N ALA A 145 -1.70 16.79 -3.81
CA ALA A 145 -0.69 17.56 -4.54
C ALA A 145 -0.14 18.72 -3.69
N GLY A 146 -1.02 19.48 -3.03
CA GLY A 146 -0.63 20.64 -2.23
C GLY A 146 0.21 20.28 -1.00
N ALA A 147 -0.09 19.16 -0.34
CA ALA A 147 0.62 18.70 0.85
C ALA A 147 1.60 17.54 0.59
N TYR A 148 1.83 17.18 -0.67
CA TYR A 148 2.70 16.07 -1.10
C TYR A 148 2.40 14.75 -0.37
N LEU A 149 1.12 14.43 -0.24
CA LEU A 149 0.66 13.25 0.49
C LEU A 149 0.73 12.01 -0.39
N ARG A 150 1.09 10.89 0.23
CA ARG A 150 0.86 9.57 -0.33
C ARG A 150 -0.64 9.26 -0.31
N PRO A 151 -1.15 8.44 -1.25
CA PRO A 151 -2.57 8.10 -1.27
C PRO A 151 -3.11 7.56 0.07
N GLY A 152 -2.32 6.73 0.77
CA GLY A 152 -2.71 6.20 2.08
C GLY A 152 -2.77 7.26 3.18
N GLU A 153 -1.92 8.28 3.13
CA GLU A 153 -1.94 9.40 4.08
C GLU A 153 -3.19 10.25 3.83
N ALA A 154 -3.42 10.66 2.58
CA ALA A 154 -4.55 11.49 2.19
C ALA A 154 -5.89 10.82 2.56
N LEU A 155 -6.06 9.53 2.27
CA LEU A 155 -7.29 8.79 2.57
C LEU A 155 -7.51 8.53 4.07
N SER A 156 -6.48 8.72 4.89
CA SER A 156 -6.56 8.57 6.35
C SER A 156 -6.84 9.90 7.08
N LEU A 157 -6.90 11.03 6.36
CA LEU A 157 -7.16 12.33 6.95
C LEU A 157 -8.57 12.40 7.54
N ARG A 158 -8.65 12.97 8.74
CA ARG A 158 -9.87 13.36 9.42
C ARG A 158 -10.14 14.85 9.25
N ASN A 159 -11.38 15.27 9.49
CA ASN A 159 -11.74 16.69 9.46
C ASN A 159 -10.93 17.50 10.48
N ASP A 160 -10.68 16.93 11.66
CA ASP A 160 -9.87 17.56 12.73
C ASP A 160 -8.37 17.56 12.43
N ASP A 161 -7.92 16.88 11.38
CA ASP A 161 -6.51 16.94 10.95
C ASP A 161 -6.25 18.17 10.06
N ILE A 162 -7.28 18.96 9.72
CA ILE A 162 -7.18 20.14 8.88
C ILE A 162 -7.55 21.39 9.68
N GLU A 163 -6.60 22.30 9.81
CA GLU A 163 -6.75 23.56 10.54
C GLU A 163 -6.33 24.73 9.67
N GLU A 164 -6.92 25.91 9.90
CA GLU A 164 -6.46 27.15 9.30
C GLU A 164 -5.53 27.86 10.26
N GLU A 165 -4.32 28.17 9.80
CA GLU A 165 -3.31 28.82 10.62
C GLU A 165 -2.51 29.81 9.76
N ARG A 166 -2.60 31.11 10.09
CA ARG A 166 -1.77 32.19 9.53
C ARG A 166 -1.76 32.28 8.00
N GLY A 167 -2.91 32.10 7.34
CA GLY A 167 -3.02 32.14 5.87
C GLY A 167 -2.51 30.87 5.20
N TYR A 168 -2.49 29.75 5.93
CA TYR A 168 -2.22 28.42 5.41
C TYR A 168 -3.29 27.45 5.90
N LEU A 169 -3.55 26.43 5.08
CA LEU A 169 -4.22 25.22 5.51
C LEU A 169 -3.17 24.24 6.05
N LYS A 170 -3.18 24.05 7.36
CA LYS A 170 -2.32 23.10 8.07
C LYS A 170 -2.96 21.73 8.07
N ILE A 171 -2.17 20.72 7.70
CA ILE A 171 -2.61 19.32 7.63
C ILE A 171 -1.72 18.50 8.56
N GLN A 172 -2.34 17.89 9.56
CA GLN A 172 -1.68 16.97 10.48
C GLN A 172 -1.70 15.54 9.96
N ILE A 173 -0.53 14.94 9.83
CA ILE A 173 -0.36 13.60 9.25
C ILE A 173 0.11 12.68 10.36
N LYS A 174 -0.84 11.92 10.92
CA LYS A 174 -0.65 11.11 12.14
C LYS A 174 0.16 9.83 11.91
N LYS A 175 0.10 9.25 10.71
CA LYS A 175 0.81 8.01 10.36
C LYS A 175 1.33 8.10 8.94
N ASP A 176 2.60 7.75 8.76
CA ASP A 176 3.18 7.52 7.44
C ASP A 176 3.88 6.14 7.36
N LYS A 177 4.30 5.71 6.16
CA LYS A 177 4.91 4.37 5.96
C LYS A 177 6.11 4.13 6.87
N THR A 178 6.89 5.17 7.16
CA THR A 178 8.15 5.13 7.91
C THR A 178 7.94 5.50 9.38
N ASN A 179 6.87 6.22 9.70
CA ASN A 179 6.54 6.76 10.99
C ASN A 179 5.17 6.22 11.45
N GLN A 180 5.17 4.93 11.82
CA GLN A 180 3.97 4.23 12.31
C GLN A 180 3.71 4.48 13.82
N LYS A 181 4.73 4.96 14.56
CA LYS A 181 4.69 5.14 16.03
C LYS A 181 5.24 6.48 16.53
N GLY A 182 5.87 7.28 15.69
CA GLY A 182 6.44 8.56 16.11
C GLY A 182 5.45 9.71 16.00
N GLN A 183 5.96 10.93 16.19
CA GLN A 183 5.12 12.11 16.27
C GLN A 183 4.47 12.44 14.92
N PRO A 184 3.26 13.02 14.92
CA PRO A 184 2.63 13.53 13.71
C PRO A 184 3.53 14.54 13.00
N ARG A 185 3.54 14.51 11.67
CA ARG A 185 4.16 15.56 10.86
C ARG A 185 3.11 16.54 10.36
N PHE A 186 3.52 17.76 10.05
CA PHE A 186 2.63 18.78 9.49
C PHE A 186 2.99 19.07 8.03
N ALA A 187 1.97 19.31 7.22
CA ALA A 187 2.10 19.87 5.89
C ALA A 187 1.28 21.15 5.80
N TRP A 188 1.68 22.06 4.92
CA TRP A 188 1.10 23.40 4.83
C TRP A 188 0.76 23.68 3.37
N ILE A 189 -0.49 24.05 3.11
CA ILE A 189 -0.94 24.53 1.81
C ILE A 189 -1.19 26.03 1.94
N LYS A 190 -0.47 26.84 1.16
CA LYS A 190 -0.68 28.29 1.15
C LYS A 190 -2.12 28.60 0.77
N ASP A 191 -2.75 29.55 1.47
CA ASP A 191 -4.10 29.98 1.11
C ASP A 191 -4.13 30.56 -0.31
N GLY A 192 -5.22 30.31 -1.01
CA GLY A 192 -5.37 30.60 -2.43
C GLY A 192 -6.59 29.90 -3.03
N PRO A 193 -6.84 30.08 -4.34
CA PRO A 193 -8.01 29.54 -5.01
C PRO A 193 -8.21 28.02 -4.84
N GLN A 194 -7.11 27.28 -4.70
CA GLN A 194 -7.11 25.83 -4.48
C GLN A 194 -7.62 25.41 -3.09
N VAL A 195 -7.61 26.31 -2.09
CA VAL A 195 -8.03 26.01 -0.71
C VAL A 195 -9.54 26.15 -0.55
N VAL A 196 -10.17 27.05 -1.31
CA VAL A 196 -11.63 27.25 -1.32
C VAL A 196 -12.41 25.93 -1.48
N PRO A 197 -12.18 25.12 -2.53
CA PRO A 197 -12.89 23.85 -2.68
C PRO A 197 -12.59 22.84 -1.56
N ILE A 198 -11.41 22.92 -0.93
CA ILE A 198 -11.04 22.04 0.18
C ILE A 198 -11.86 22.38 1.43
N ARG A 199 -12.06 23.68 1.70
CA ARG A 199 -12.92 24.17 2.79
C ARG A 199 -14.37 23.71 2.58
N GLU A 200 -14.93 23.99 1.41
CA GLU A 200 -16.29 23.58 1.04
C GLU A 200 -16.49 22.06 1.16
N TRP A 201 -15.48 21.28 0.76
CA TRP A 201 -15.55 19.84 0.88
C TRP A 201 -15.46 19.34 2.33
N LYS A 202 -14.64 19.99 3.17
CA LYS A 202 -14.57 19.67 4.60
C LYS A 202 -15.93 19.89 5.28
N GLU A 203 -16.58 21.02 4.99
CA GLU A 203 -17.94 21.32 5.47
C GLU A 203 -18.93 20.26 4.99
N ARG A 204 -18.90 19.94 3.69
CA ARG A 204 -19.74 18.89 3.11
C ARG A 204 -19.52 17.52 3.76
N ALA A 205 -18.28 17.15 4.07
CA ALA A 205 -17.96 15.90 4.75
C ALA A 205 -18.54 15.86 6.18
N GLN A 206 -18.57 17.00 6.87
CA GLN A 206 -19.20 17.14 8.18
C GLN A 206 -20.73 17.08 8.08
N GLU A 207 -21.36 17.66 7.06
CA GLU A 207 -22.80 17.51 6.79
C GLU A 207 -23.21 16.04 6.56
N LEU A 208 -22.34 15.28 5.89
CA LEU A 208 -22.48 13.83 5.73
C LEU A 208 -22.23 13.06 7.04
N LYS A 209 -22.02 13.74 8.16
CA LYS A 209 -21.71 13.20 9.50
C LYS A 209 -20.46 12.32 9.48
N SER A 210 -19.49 12.64 8.62
CA SER A 210 -18.22 11.92 8.59
C SER A 210 -17.19 12.55 9.52
N VAL A 211 -16.39 11.69 10.14
CA VAL A 211 -15.14 12.09 10.82
C VAL A 211 -13.98 12.18 9.82
N TRP A 212 -14.12 11.56 8.65
CA TRP A 212 -13.10 11.49 7.61
C TRP A 212 -13.25 12.65 6.64
N LEU A 213 -12.11 13.20 6.20
CA LEU A 213 -12.11 14.21 5.14
C LEU A 213 -12.57 13.60 3.80
N PHE A 214 -12.20 12.35 3.54
CA PHE A 214 -12.63 11.61 2.35
C PHE A 214 -13.45 10.38 2.76
N PRO A 215 -14.75 10.53 3.07
CA PRO A 215 -15.63 9.43 3.46
C PRO A 215 -15.92 8.48 2.30
N ASN A 216 -16.34 7.25 2.63
CA ASN A 216 -17.12 6.44 1.71
C ASN A 216 -18.53 7.03 1.55
N LEU A 217 -18.90 7.48 0.36
CA LEU A 217 -20.21 8.12 0.12
C LEU A 217 -21.42 7.20 0.35
N LYS A 218 -21.23 5.87 0.36
CA LYS A 218 -22.28 4.90 0.72
C LYS A 218 -22.39 4.68 2.23
N ASP A 219 -21.31 4.96 2.97
CA ASP A 219 -21.22 4.76 4.42
C ASP A 219 -20.21 5.78 4.99
N PRO A 220 -20.67 7.02 5.30
CA PRO A 220 -19.79 8.11 5.69
C PRO A 220 -19.01 7.88 6.99
N SER A 221 -19.41 6.88 7.80
CA SER A 221 -18.68 6.48 9.01
C SER A 221 -17.31 5.87 8.69
N LYS A 222 -17.12 5.38 7.46
CA LYS A 222 -15.90 4.71 7.01
C LYS A 222 -15.07 5.61 6.09
N PRO A 223 -13.72 5.52 6.16
CA PRO A 223 -12.87 6.21 5.22
C PRO A 223 -13.07 5.62 3.82
N TRP A 224 -12.85 6.45 2.80
CA TRP A 224 -12.80 5.96 1.44
C TRP A 224 -11.59 5.04 1.27
N LYS A 225 -11.85 3.75 1.05
CA LYS A 225 -10.80 2.81 0.67
C LYS A 225 -10.54 2.93 -0.81
N SER A 226 -9.32 3.32 -1.18
CA SER A 226 -8.89 3.10 -2.56
C SER A 226 -8.84 1.60 -2.83
N ARG A 227 -9.23 1.18 -4.04
CA ARG A 227 -9.03 -0.20 -4.50
C ARG A 227 -7.55 -0.59 -4.64
N VAL A 228 -6.59 0.24 -4.19
CA VAL A 228 -5.15 -0.09 -4.21
C VAL A 228 -4.86 -1.29 -3.31
N ASP A 229 -5.57 -1.43 -2.18
CA ASP A 229 -5.46 -2.61 -1.32
C ASP A 229 -6.05 -3.89 -1.95
N SER A 230 -6.83 -3.75 -3.03
CA SER A 230 -7.39 -4.85 -3.84
C SER A 230 -6.68 -5.07 -5.18
N GLY A 231 -5.52 -4.42 -5.41
CA GLY A 231 -4.70 -4.66 -6.61
C GLY A 231 -5.28 -4.16 -7.93
N ARG A 232 -6.34 -3.34 -7.93
CA ARG A 232 -6.97 -2.82 -9.16
C ARG A 232 -7.27 -1.33 -9.06
N LEU A 233 -6.36 -0.50 -9.53
CA LEU A 233 -6.64 0.93 -9.75
C LEU A 233 -6.33 1.41 -11.16
N PHE A 234 -6.03 0.48 -12.06
CA PHE A 234 -5.95 0.71 -13.51
C PHE A 234 -6.44 -0.53 -14.25
N ASP A 235 -7.65 -1.00 -13.95
CA ASP A 235 -8.42 -1.61 -15.04
C ASP A 235 -8.82 -0.41 -15.90
N SER A 236 -8.09 -0.23 -17.00
CA SER A 236 -8.38 0.77 -18.03
C SER A 236 -9.89 0.83 -18.27
N PRO A 237 -10.56 2.00 -18.13
CA PRO A 237 -11.62 2.26 -19.08
C PRO A 237 -10.94 2.22 -20.45
N ALA A 238 -11.52 1.49 -21.40
CA ALA A 238 -11.08 1.41 -22.78
C ALA A 238 -10.44 2.75 -23.20
N ARG A 239 -9.21 2.69 -23.73
CA ARG A 239 -8.59 3.86 -24.36
C ARG A 239 -9.67 4.45 -25.29
N PRO A 240 -10.02 5.73 -25.20
CA PRO A 240 -10.72 6.35 -26.31
C PRO A 240 -9.79 6.17 -27.52
N VAL A 241 -10.25 5.40 -28.50
CA VAL A 241 -9.67 5.39 -29.82
C VAL A 241 -10.00 6.78 -30.36
N PHE A 242 -9.06 7.70 -30.25
CA PHE A 242 -9.07 8.88 -31.10
C PHE A 242 -8.78 8.37 -32.51
N GLN A 243 -9.82 8.31 -33.34
CA GLN A 243 -9.71 8.40 -34.79
C GLN A 243 -9.69 9.88 -35.16
#